data_AF-A0A1J1JIW1-F1
#
_entry.id   AF-A0A1J1JIW1-F1
#
_cell.length_a   1.000
_cell.length_b   1.000
_cell.length_c   1.000
_cell.angle_alpha   90.00
_cell.angle_beta   90.00
_cell.angle_gamma   90.00
#
_symmetry.space_group_name_H-M   'P 1'
#
loop_
_entity.id
_entity.type
_entity.pdbx_description
1 polymer ?
#
loop_
_entity_poly.entity_id
_entity_poly.type
_entity_poly.pdbx_seq_one_letter_code
_entity_poly.pdbx_strand_id
1 'polypeptide(L)'
;MSIEKIVEQALGDGYLTPSMEAEVGKICNTASELSIEEYMALDRLMGALLTGEVVVLPRKQFINVMEELVLSEAIAKVAEIEENSDQTLDVGDIAAYALNRLPPLYATTEEGAQFQRSRAKEELQVLISGQIEAAIERNLNRVAQNQTVFGKAVGDTVLTQVSALLQTYAQNYERTSN
;
A
#
# COMPACT_ATOMS: atom_id res chain seq x y z
N MET A 1 4.44 15.41 22.60
CA MET A 1 5.86 15.80 22.58
C MET A 1 5.95 17.20 23.18
N SER A 2 7.07 17.60 23.81
CA SER A 2 7.26 19.00 24.22
C SER A 2 7.48 19.87 22.98
N ILE A 3 6.94 21.11 22.98
CA ILE A 3 7.16 22.11 21.92
C ILE A 3 8.67 22.32 21.70
N GLU A 4 9.47 22.31 22.77
CA GLU A 4 10.92 22.52 22.71
C GLU A 4 11.64 21.53 21.79
N LYS A 5 11.27 20.25 21.88
CA LYS A 5 11.86 19.20 21.04
C LYS A 5 11.51 19.38 19.57
N ILE A 6 10.30 19.86 19.29
CA ILE A 6 9.85 20.14 17.91
C ILE A 6 10.64 21.33 17.36
N VAL A 7 10.84 22.38 18.16
CA VAL A 7 11.62 23.56 17.77
C VAL A 7 13.09 23.22 17.55
N GLU A 8 13.71 22.47 18.45
CA GLU A 8 15.10 22.04 18.32
C GLU A 8 15.30 21.19 17.06
N GLN A 9 14.36 20.27 16.79
CA GLN A 9 14.39 19.46 15.57
C GLN A 9 14.19 20.31 14.31
N ALA A 10 13.24 21.25 14.31
CA ALA A 10 13.01 22.14 13.16
C ALA A 10 14.22 23.06 12.87
N LEU A 11 14.92 23.53 13.92
CA LEU A 11 16.15 24.32 13.79
C LEU A 11 17.34 23.47 13.30
N GLY A 12 17.42 22.21 13.71
CA GLY A 12 18.45 21.28 13.24
C GLY A 12 18.25 20.85 11.78
N ASP A 13 17.00 20.57 11.40
CA ASP A 13 16.64 20.10 10.06
C ASP A 13 16.51 21.25 9.04
N GLY A 14 16.33 22.49 9.49
CA GLY A 14 16.16 23.69 8.64
C GLY A 14 14.80 23.77 7.93
N TYR A 15 13.89 22.84 8.20
CA TYR A 15 12.55 22.80 7.64
C TYR A 15 11.50 22.48 8.70
N LEU A 16 10.36 23.17 8.64
CA LEU A 16 9.19 22.82 9.44
C LEU A 16 8.30 21.90 8.61
N THR A 17 8.15 20.65 9.05
CA THR A 17 7.26 19.70 8.37
C THR A 17 5.79 19.94 8.77
N PRO A 18 4.81 19.65 7.90
CA PRO A 18 3.40 19.85 8.22
C PRO A 18 2.88 19.06 9.44
N SER A 19 3.56 17.95 9.82
CA SER A 19 3.25 17.20 11.03
C SER A 19 3.74 17.90 12.29
N MET A 20 4.92 18.52 12.25
CA MET A 20 5.45 19.34 13.34
C MET A 20 4.57 20.56 13.60
N GLU A 21 4.14 21.26 12.54
CA GLU A 21 3.21 22.38 12.64
C GLU A 21 1.86 21.96 13.26
N ALA A 22 1.32 20.81 12.83
CA ALA A 22 0.06 20.29 13.37
C ALA A 22 0.16 19.92 14.86
N GLU A 23 1.28 19.34 15.29
CA GLU A 23 1.52 19.02 16.69
C GLU A 23 1.68 20.29 17.55
N VAL A 24 2.41 21.31 17.07
CA VAL A 24 2.50 22.61 17.75
C VAL A 24 1.11 23.25 17.84
N GLY A 25 0.34 23.28 16.75
CA GLY A 25 -1.03 23.80 16.76
C GLY A 25 -1.98 23.04 17.69
N LYS A 26 -1.81 21.71 17.81
CA LYS A 26 -2.58 20.88 18.73
C LYS A 26 -2.24 21.19 20.19
N ILE A 27 -0.96 21.36 20.53
CA ILE A 27 -0.52 21.71 21.89
C ILE A 27 -1.03 23.11 22.25
N CYS A 28 -0.90 24.08 21.33
CA CYS A 28 -1.41 25.44 21.53
C CYS A 28 -2.94 25.50 21.69
N ASN A 29 -3.70 24.62 21.02
CA ASN A 29 -5.16 24.56 21.16
C ASN A 29 -5.63 23.77 22.39
N THR A 30 -4.81 22.85 22.91
CA THR A 30 -5.17 21.99 24.04
C THR A 30 -4.77 22.60 25.38
N ALA A 31 -3.66 23.36 25.42
CA ALA A 31 -3.17 24.02 26.62
C ALA A 31 -3.86 25.38 26.79
N SER A 32 -4.72 25.50 27.81
CA SER A 32 -5.37 26.77 28.15
C SER A 32 -4.40 27.81 28.74
N GLU A 33 -3.22 27.36 29.22
CA GLU A 33 -2.07 28.19 29.61
C GLU A 33 -0.78 27.46 29.18
N LEU A 34 0.02 28.09 28.32
CA LEU A 34 1.36 27.61 27.96
C LEU A 34 2.33 27.94 29.11
N SER A 35 3.26 27.03 29.40
CA SER A 35 4.38 27.34 30.28
C SER A 35 5.31 28.40 29.66
N ILE A 36 6.08 29.10 30.50
CA ILE A 36 7.05 30.12 30.05
C ILE A 36 8.07 29.51 29.08
N GLU A 37 8.49 28.27 29.33
CA GLU A 37 9.43 27.52 28.50
C GLU A 37 8.86 27.24 27.10
N GLU A 38 7.59 26.84 27.01
CA GLU A 38 6.90 26.63 25.74
C GLU A 38 6.72 27.94 24.95
N TYR A 39 6.46 29.05 25.65
CA TYR A 39 6.36 30.37 25.02
C TYR A 39 7.70 30.84 24.46
N MET A 40 8.81 30.64 25.18
CA MET A 40 10.16 30.96 24.70
C MET A 40 10.56 30.08 23.50
N ALA A 41 10.19 28.81 23.51
CA ALA A 41 10.41 27.92 22.36
C ALA A 41 9.61 28.39 21.14
N LEU A 42 8.36 28.80 21.33
CA LEU A 42 7.52 29.34 20.25
C LEU A 42 8.09 30.64 19.68
N ASP A 43 8.55 31.56 20.54
CA ASP A 43 9.18 32.82 20.11
C ASP A 43 10.45 32.57 19.29
N ARG A 44 11.27 31.59 19.71
CA ARG A 44 12.44 31.16 18.94
C ARG A 44 12.07 30.58 17.58
N LEU A 45 11.01 29.78 17.51
CA LEU A 45 10.50 29.24 16.25
C LEU A 45 9.98 30.35 15.34
N MET A 46 9.23 31.32 15.88
CA MET A 46 8.76 32.48 15.13
C MET A 46 9.92 33.33 14.61
N GLY A 47 10.95 33.56 15.42
CA GLY A 47 12.18 34.23 15.01
C GLY A 47 12.84 33.51 13.84
N ALA A 48 12.99 32.20 13.91
CA ALA A 48 13.61 31.38 12.86
C ALA A 48 12.79 31.35 11.54
N LEU A 49 11.46 31.42 11.64
CA LEU A 49 10.60 31.59 10.46
C LEU A 49 10.74 32.97 9.82
N LEU A 50 10.90 34.03 10.62
CA LEU A 50 11.06 35.40 10.13
C LEU A 50 12.46 35.67 9.55
N THR A 51 13.50 35.04 10.09
CA THR A 51 14.88 35.13 9.57
C THR A 51 15.10 34.24 8.35
N GLY A 52 14.17 33.32 8.06
CA GLY A 52 14.28 32.36 6.96
C GLY A 52 15.24 31.21 7.24
N GLU A 53 15.68 31.03 8.49
CA GLU A 53 16.47 29.87 8.93
C GLU A 53 15.65 28.57 8.87
N VAL A 54 14.33 28.66 9.01
CA VAL A 54 13.40 27.54 8.88
C VAL A 54 12.43 27.81 7.75
N VAL A 55 12.43 26.96 6.73
CA VAL A 55 11.46 27.04 5.62
C VAL A 55 10.28 26.12 5.92
N VAL A 56 9.06 26.67 5.91
CA VAL A 56 7.85 25.85 6.00
C VAL A 56 7.68 25.12 4.67
N LEU A 57 7.71 23.78 4.72
CA LEU A 57 7.36 22.98 3.56
C LEU A 57 5.84 23.09 3.37
N PRO A 58 5.36 23.67 2.25
CA PRO A 58 3.93 23.67 1.99
C PRO A 58 3.44 22.22 1.95
N ARG A 59 2.22 21.97 2.44
CA ARG A 59 1.54 20.68 2.29
C ARG A 59 1.47 20.36 0.80
N LYS A 60 2.44 19.59 0.31
CA LYS A 60 2.50 19.18 -1.08
C LYS A 60 1.32 18.25 -1.34
N GLN A 61 0.28 18.79 -1.98
CA GLN A 61 -0.85 18.02 -2.50
C GLN A 61 -0.40 17.36 -3.81
N PHE A 62 0.39 16.29 -3.69
CA PHE A 62 0.65 15.42 -4.83
C PHE A 62 -0.44 14.37 -4.92
N ILE A 63 -1.08 14.28 -6.08
CA ILE A 63 -2.05 13.23 -6.37
C ILE A 63 -1.54 12.37 -7.51
N ASN A 64 -1.64 11.05 -7.37
CA ASN A 64 -1.40 10.13 -8.48
C ASN A 64 -2.70 9.97 -9.28
N VAL A 65 -2.71 10.52 -10.49
CA VAL A 65 -3.90 10.52 -11.35
C VAL A 65 -4.26 9.10 -11.80
N MET A 66 -3.29 8.17 -11.82
CA MET A 66 -3.52 6.78 -12.20
C MET A 66 -4.41 6.02 -11.21
N GLU A 67 -4.43 6.43 -9.94
CA GLU A 67 -5.16 5.72 -8.89
C GLU A 67 -6.67 5.70 -9.18
N GLU A 68 -7.25 6.85 -9.53
CA GLU A 68 -8.67 6.95 -9.89
C GLU A 68 -9.02 6.20 -11.18
N LEU A 69 -8.14 6.29 -12.20
CA LEU A 69 -8.36 5.64 -13.49
C LEU A 69 -8.36 4.11 -13.35
N VAL A 70 -7.32 3.57 -12.71
CA VAL A 70 -7.16 2.13 -12.49
C VAL A 70 -8.29 1.60 -11.61
N LEU A 71 -8.66 2.32 -10.55
CA LEU A 71 -9.73 1.89 -9.65
C LEU A 71 -11.09 1.83 -10.39
N SER A 72 -11.41 2.86 -11.16
CA SER A 72 -12.67 2.91 -11.92
C SER A 72 -12.78 1.77 -12.93
N GLU A 73 -11.68 1.48 -13.63
CA GLU A 73 -11.64 0.40 -14.63
C GLU A 73 -11.62 -0.98 -13.98
N ALA A 74 -10.89 -1.16 -12.87
CA ALA A 74 -10.87 -2.41 -12.12
C ALA A 74 -12.26 -2.76 -11.58
N ILE A 75 -13.00 -1.78 -11.03
CA ILE A 75 -14.37 -1.99 -10.56
C ILE A 75 -15.27 -2.45 -11.72
N ALA A 76 -15.19 -1.77 -12.87
CA ALA A 76 -16.00 -2.12 -14.03
C ALA A 76 -15.72 -3.54 -14.53
N LYS A 77 -14.44 -3.92 -14.64
CA LYS A 77 -14.01 -5.26 -15.08
C LYS A 77 -14.34 -6.35 -14.08
N VAL A 78 -14.16 -6.08 -12.78
CA VAL A 78 -14.53 -7.05 -11.74
C VAL A 78 -16.03 -7.25 -11.70
N ALA A 79 -16.83 -6.19 -11.76
CA ALA A 79 -18.29 -6.30 -11.78
C ALA A 79 -18.79 -7.13 -12.99
N GLU A 80 -18.22 -6.92 -14.18
CA GLU A 80 -18.52 -7.70 -15.37
C GLU A 80 -18.20 -9.20 -15.17
N ILE A 81 -17.11 -9.52 -14.47
CA ILE A 81 -16.70 -10.91 -14.23
C ILE A 81 -17.52 -11.55 -13.12
N GLU A 82 -17.83 -10.84 -12.04
CA GLU A 82 -18.68 -11.33 -10.95
C GLU A 82 -20.13 -11.57 -11.41
N GLU A 83 -20.62 -10.81 -12.40
CA GLU A 83 -21.92 -11.09 -13.03
C GLU A 83 -21.90 -12.38 -13.87
N ASN A 84 -20.77 -12.67 -14.52
CA ASN A 84 -20.61 -13.85 -15.37
C ASN A 84 -20.09 -15.10 -14.63
N SER A 85 -19.50 -14.92 -13.45
CA SER A 85 -18.81 -15.95 -12.67
C SER A 85 -19.11 -15.77 -11.19
N ASP A 86 -19.50 -16.84 -10.49
CA ASP A 86 -19.81 -16.87 -9.05
C ASP A 86 -18.55 -16.72 -8.13
N GLN A 87 -17.52 -16.03 -8.61
CA GLN A 87 -16.23 -15.86 -7.93
C GLN A 87 -16.07 -14.45 -7.43
N THR A 88 -15.74 -14.29 -6.15
CA THR A 88 -15.46 -12.98 -5.55
C THR A 88 -14.02 -12.57 -5.83
N LEU A 89 -13.84 -11.39 -6.42
CA LEU A 89 -12.53 -10.83 -6.72
C LEU A 89 -12.26 -9.60 -5.85
N ASP A 90 -11.08 -9.53 -5.24
CA ASP A 90 -10.71 -8.35 -4.46
C ASP A 90 -10.17 -7.24 -5.39
N VAL A 91 -10.97 -6.18 -5.53
CA VAL A 91 -10.62 -4.98 -6.29
C VAL A 91 -9.36 -4.33 -5.74
N GLY A 92 -9.12 -4.39 -4.42
CA GLY A 92 -7.95 -3.80 -3.78
C GLY A 92 -6.65 -4.46 -4.24
N ASP A 93 -6.59 -5.79 -4.19
CA ASP A 93 -5.45 -6.59 -4.67
C ASP A 93 -5.20 -6.39 -6.18
N ILE A 94 -6.27 -6.32 -6.98
CA ILE A 94 -6.20 -6.09 -8.43
C ILE A 94 -5.63 -4.69 -8.73
N ALA A 95 -6.18 -3.65 -8.10
CA ALA A 95 -5.75 -2.28 -8.28
C ALA A 95 -4.30 -2.09 -7.82
N ALA A 96 -3.92 -2.64 -6.67
CA ALA A 96 -2.55 -2.59 -6.16
C ALA A 96 -1.56 -3.28 -7.11
N TYR A 97 -1.94 -4.44 -7.67
CA TYR A 97 -1.10 -5.12 -8.65
C TYR A 97 -0.89 -4.30 -9.93
N ALA A 98 -1.96 -3.71 -10.45
CA ALA A 98 -1.90 -2.88 -11.66
C ALA A 98 -1.09 -1.59 -11.42
N LEU A 99 -1.35 -0.86 -10.32
CA LEU A 99 -0.67 0.39 -10.00
C LEU A 99 0.84 0.21 -9.81
N ASN A 100 1.29 -0.92 -9.25
CA ASN A 100 2.71 -1.23 -9.09
C ASN A 100 3.45 -1.50 -10.42
N ARG A 101 2.73 -1.62 -11.54
CA ARG A 101 3.27 -1.95 -12.87
C ARG A 101 3.04 -0.86 -13.91
N LEU A 102 2.26 0.15 -13.56
CA LEU A 102 1.95 1.28 -14.41
C LEU A 102 2.88 2.46 -14.07
N PRO A 103 3.24 3.30 -15.06
CA PRO A 103 4.01 4.51 -14.79
C PRO A 103 3.17 5.47 -13.91
N PRO A 104 3.71 5.96 -12.79
CA PRO A 104 2.97 6.89 -11.92
C PRO A 104 2.86 8.27 -12.57
N LEU A 105 1.68 8.90 -12.49
CA LEU A 105 1.43 10.25 -13.01
C LEU A 105 1.04 11.18 -11.86
N TYR A 106 2.03 11.88 -11.33
CA TYR A 106 1.80 12.85 -10.25
C TYR A 106 1.47 14.24 -10.78
N ALA A 107 0.51 14.89 -10.12
CA ALA A 107 0.15 16.29 -10.34
C ALA A 107 0.10 17.06 -9.02
N THR A 108 0.47 18.34 -9.07
CA THR A 108 0.43 19.30 -7.94
C THR A 108 -0.75 20.26 -8.00
N THR A 109 -1.45 20.30 -9.14
CA THR A 109 -2.58 21.19 -9.40
C THR A 109 -3.73 20.37 -9.99
N GLU A 110 -4.96 20.83 -9.76
CA GLU A 110 -6.17 20.20 -10.31
C GLU A 110 -6.17 20.24 -11.84
N GLU A 111 -5.79 21.38 -12.44
CA GLU A 111 -5.66 21.51 -13.90
C GLU A 111 -4.62 20.54 -14.48
N GLY A 112 -3.47 20.39 -13.81
CA GLY A 112 -2.44 19.44 -14.21
C GLY A 112 -2.91 17.99 -14.09
N ALA A 113 -3.72 17.69 -13.08
CA ALA A 113 -4.32 16.37 -12.91
C ALA A 113 -5.32 16.06 -14.03
N GLN A 114 -6.15 17.03 -14.42
CA GLN A 114 -7.09 16.91 -15.54
C GLN A 114 -6.35 16.63 -16.86
N PHE A 115 -5.28 17.39 -17.13
CA PHE A 115 -4.46 17.21 -18.32
C PHE A 115 -3.82 15.82 -18.38
N GLN A 116 -3.20 15.39 -17.29
CA GLN A 116 -2.58 14.08 -17.18
C GLN A 116 -3.61 12.95 -17.29
N ARG A 117 -4.84 13.16 -16.81
CA ARG A 117 -5.94 12.19 -16.92
C ARG A 117 -6.35 12.00 -18.38
N SER A 118 -6.57 13.09 -19.10
CA SER A 118 -6.93 13.02 -20.53
C SER A 118 -5.83 12.33 -21.33
N ARG A 119 -4.57 12.70 -21.08
CA ARG A 119 -3.42 12.07 -21.73
C ARG A 119 -3.29 10.58 -21.40
N ALA A 120 -3.51 10.18 -20.15
CA ALA A 120 -3.48 8.78 -19.75
C ALA A 120 -4.59 7.96 -20.45
N LYS A 121 -5.78 8.54 -20.63
CA LYS A 121 -6.87 7.90 -21.38
C LYS A 121 -6.56 7.71 -22.87
N GLU A 122 -5.78 8.61 -23.46
CA GLU A 122 -5.40 8.50 -24.87
C GLU A 122 -4.22 7.53 -25.08
N GLU A 123 -3.18 7.62 -24.25
CA GLU A 123 -1.92 6.88 -24.47
C GLU A 123 -1.82 5.58 -23.67
N LEU A 124 -2.37 5.53 -22.45
CA LEU A 124 -2.11 4.46 -21.48
C LEU A 124 -3.31 3.54 -21.26
N GLN A 125 -4.48 3.84 -21.82
CA GLN A 125 -5.70 3.04 -21.63
C GLN A 125 -5.48 1.55 -21.97
N VAL A 126 -4.83 1.27 -23.10
CA VAL A 126 -4.51 -0.12 -23.51
C VAL A 126 -3.61 -0.82 -22.50
N LEU A 127 -2.63 -0.09 -21.94
CA LEU A 127 -1.73 -0.64 -20.93
C LEU A 127 -2.45 -0.86 -19.60
N ILE A 128 -3.34 0.05 -19.19
CA ILE A 128 -4.15 -0.09 -17.98
C ILE A 128 -5.02 -1.33 -18.08
N SER A 129 -5.79 -1.47 -19.18
CA SER A 129 -6.64 -2.64 -19.41
C SER A 129 -5.84 -3.94 -19.37
N GLY A 130 -4.68 -3.99 -20.04
CA GLY A 130 -3.83 -5.17 -20.06
C GLY A 130 -3.24 -5.53 -18.68
N GLN A 131 -2.88 -4.54 -17.85
CA GLN A 131 -2.40 -4.83 -16.49
C GLN A 131 -3.53 -5.30 -15.57
N ILE A 132 -4.74 -4.77 -15.72
CA ILE A 132 -5.92 -5.19 -14.96
C ILE A 132 -6.32 -6.63 -15.34
N GLU A 133 -6.34 -6.96 -16.64
CA GLU A 133 -6.60 -8.32 -17.10
C GLU A 133 -5.58 -9.32 -16.53
N ALA A 134 -4.28 -8.99 -16.60
CA ALA A 134 -3.24 -9.82 -16.00
C ALA A 134 -3.38 -9.95 -14.46
N ALA A 135 -3.86 -8.91 -13.79
CA ALA A 135 -4.14 -8.93 -12.35
C ALA A 135 -5.30 -9.88 -12.01
N ILE A 136 -6.36 -9.85 -12.83
CA ILE A 136 -7.53 -10.70 -12.68
C ILE A 136 -7.15 -12.15 -12.93
N GLU A 137 -6.47 -12.45 -14.04
CA GLU A 137 -5.99 -13.82 -14.35
C GLU A 137 -5.15 -14.39 -13.22
N ARG A 138 -4.28 -13.58 -12.63
CA ARG A 138 -3.47 -14.01 -11.48
C ARG A 138 -4.33 -14.31 -10.25
N ASN A 139 -5.34 -13.49 -9.96
CA ASN A 139 -6.25 -13.72 -8.83
C ASN A 139 -7.10 -14.97 -9.03
N LEU A 140 -7.63 -15.20 -10.24
CA LEU A 140 -8.35 -16.42 -10.62
C LEU A 140 -7.46 -17.67 -10.42
N ASN A 141 -6.21 -17.61 -10.87
CA ASN A 141 -5.23 -18.69 -10.68
C ASN A 141 -4.88 -18.91 -9.21
N ARG A 142 -4.78 -17.86 -8.40
CA ARG A 142 -4.53 -17.95 -6.95
C ARG A 142 -5.69 -18.62 -6.22
N VAL A 143 -6.94 -18.31 -6.58
CA VAL A 143 -8.13 -19.01 -6.05
C VAL A 143 -8.09 -20.49 -6.42
N ALA A 144 -7.75 -20.84 -7.66
CA ALA A 144 -7.60 -22.24 -8.09
C ALA A 144 -6.47 -22.98 -7.35
N GLN A 145 -5.34 -22.31 -7.08
CA GLN A 145 -4.25 -22.89 -6.30
C GLN A 145 -4.61 -23.08 -4.82
N ASN A 146 -5.30 -22.11 -4.21
CA ASN A 146 -5.75 -22.26 -2.82
C ASN A 146 -6.77 -23.40 -2.66
N GLN A 147 -7.65 -23.61 -3.66
CA GLN A 147 -8.58 -24.74 -3.67
C GLN A 147 -7.87 -26.10 -3.81
N THR A 148 -6.78 -26.17 -4.58
CA THR A 148 -6.02 -27.43 -4.78
C THR A 148 -5.09 -27.76 -3.61
N VAL A 149 -4.53 -26.76 -2.93
CA VAL A 149 -3.61 -26.96 -1.80
C VAL A 149 -4.32 -27.45 -0.53
N PHE A 150 -5.57 -27.03 -0.29
CA PHE A 150 -6.33 -27.43 0.90
C PHE A 150 -7.42 -28.48 0.64
N GLY A 151 -7.84 -28.71 -0.61
CA GLY A 151 -9.05 -29.48 -0.93
C GLY A 151 -8.88 -30.89 -1.49
N LYS A 152 -7.69 -31.32 -1.94
CA LYS A 152 -7.52 -32.68 -2.49
C LYS A 152 -6.31 -33.42 -1.92
N ALA A 153 -6.63 -34.35 -1.02
CA ALA A 153 -5.90 -35.60 -0.76
C ALA A 153 -4.41 -35.52 -0.35
N VAL A 154 -3.95 -34.47 0.33
CA VAL A 154 -2.60 -34.50 0.95
C VAL A 154 -2.54 -35.55 2.07
N GLY A 155 -3.61 -35.72 2.84
CA GLY A 155 -3.67 -36.74 3.90
C GLY A 155 -3.59 -38.17 3.35
N ASP A 156 -4.32 -38.46 2.27
CA ASP A 156 -4.40 -39.82 1.72
C ASP A 156 -3.13 -40.22 0.96
N THR A 157 -2.50 -39.26 0.26
CA THR A 157 -1.26 -39.47 -0.48
C THR A 157 -0.04 -39.63 0.42
N VAL A 158 0.08 -38.84 1.50
CA VAL A 158 1.18 -39.00 2.46
C VAL A 158 1.03 -40.30 3.25
N LEU A 159 -0.18 -40.67 3.66
CA LEU A 159 -0.42 -41.93 4.38
C LEU A 159 -0.20 -43.17 3.49
N THR A 160 -0.57 -43.12 2.21
CA THR A 160 -0.25 -44.22 1.27
C THR A 160 1.25 -44.31 0.98
N GLN A 161 1.95 -43.19 0.85
CA GLN A 161 3.41 -43.18 0.68
C GLN A 161 4.14 -43.74 1.91
N VAL A 162 3.72 -43.34 3.11
CA VAL A 162 4.29 -43.89 4.36
C VAL A 162 3.97 -45.37 4.51
N SER A 163 2.75 -45.81 4.19
CA SER A 163 2.36 -47.23 4.24
C SER A 163 3.16 -48.07 3.26
N ALA A 164 3.41 -47.59 2.04
CA ALA A 164 4.23 -48.28 1.05
C ALA A 164 5.70 -48.42 1.52
N LEU A 165 6.25 -47.38 2.15
CA LEU A 165 7.60 -47.43 2.73
C LEU A 165 7.68 -48.41 3.90
N LEU A 166 6.68 -48.44 4.79
CA LEU A 166 6.64 -49.41 5.89
C LEU A 166 6.51 -50.85 5.37
N GLN A 167 5.69 -51.10 4.35
CA GLN A 167 5.52 -52.42 3.75
C GLN A 167 6.82 -52.94 3.11
N THR A 168 7.57 -52.07 2.44
CA THR A 168 8.83 -52.43 1.78
C THR A 168 9.96 -52.71 2.78
N TYR A 169 10.01 -51.96 3.88
CA TYR A 169 10.97 -52.22 4.96
C TYR A 169 10.59 -53.44 5.81
N ALA A 170 9.30 -53.71 6.02
CA ALA A 170 8.83 -54.89 6.76
C ALA A 170 9.24 -56.21 6.09
N GLN A 171 9.19 -56.30 4.75
CA GLN A 171 9.64 -57.50 4.02
C GLN A 171 11.14 -57.80 4.18
N ASN A 172 11.94 -56.79 4.49
CA ASN A 172 13.38 -56.94 4.73
C ASN A 172 13.72 -57.29 6.19
N TYR A 173 12.78 -57.11 7.12
CA TYR A 173 12.95 -57.48 8.53
C TYR A 173 12.93 -59.01 8.73
N GLU A 174 12.08 -59.74 8.00
CA GLU A 174 12.00 -61.20 8.13
C GLU A 174 13.16 -61.96 7.43
N ARG A 175 13.97 -61.30 6.60
CA ARG A 175 15.10 -61.93 5.90
C ARG A 175 16.41 -61.94 6.68
N THR A 176 16.47 -61.28 7.84
CA THR A 176 17.71 -61.12 8.64
C THR A 176 17.75 -61.97 9.91
N SER A 177 16.94 -63.02 10.01
CA SER A 177 17.07 -64.06 11.03
C SER A 177 17.38 -65.42 10.41
N ASN A 178 18.65 -65.64 10.04
CA ASN A 178 19.26 -66.96 9.86
C ASN A 178 20.75 -66.86 10.20
#